data_AF-A0A381P4P2-F1
#
_entry.id   AF-A0A381P4P2-F1
#
_cell.length_a   1.000
_cell.length_b   1.000
_cell.length_c   1.000
_cell.angle_alpha   90.00
_cell.angle_beta   90.00
_cell.angle_gamma   90.00
#
_symmetry.space_group_name_H-M   'P 1'
#
loop_
_entity.id
_entity.type
_entity.pdbx_description
1 polymer ?
#
loop_
_entity_poly.entity_id
_entity_poly.type
_entity_poly.pdbx_seq_one_letter_code
_entity_poly.pdbx_strand_id
1 'polypeptide(L)'
;MPTVLALHLGGSTVHAAVAIGGRIDVLALDDQSMHLPAPAPTDGPGLVRVLATAQARCLRVVDAVPDELVVVRPGGGVDDALLGEAARRARVPVPVVLEELRAVAALAAHGPTGVDPMLAPALGGIFWHRRGDAPTGPKPIVTREDLGVDAGRPERLPPAPSVVAVGPRTVFEEEAGTVRRRRMLPLPLLGALVVVVLGVLTVLLVLPDDDRAIAPPPEPFPATTVPATTVPVITTVAPATALAPTTVPSTTIAVPTTAPTTTAPPPANEEPLLAVDPVTGETLPPGPVPTEVPATEEQPGEGGDGTPAATTLPPQLGTVTLSGVGLTADATTDDERLLALGDDGDLVLADLVTVLGEPVGDTGWATDGLCTPAEVRRLVWGDLEVVLARDAVEWPSRMAQWFVSGDDASVSSLWTLERIGVGSTVADLRAAHGTSLSLEQPSDRDPAGWFDTEPVLGDGILGAVGNTTDAGRVLLMWAGNACQRRFG
;
A
#
# COMPACT_ATOMS: atom_id res chain seq x y z
N MET A 1 -18.56 22.77 17.46
CA MET A 1 -19.65 22.54 16.49
C MET A 1 -19.25 21.33 15.68
N PRO A 2 -20.17 20.42 15.31
CA PRO A 2 -19.78 19.19 14.64
C PRO A 2 -19.13 19.48 13.29
N THR A 3 -17.96 18.89 13.08
CA THR A 3 -17.19 18.95 11.83
C THR A 3 -17.48 17.68 11.04
N VAL A 4 -17.99 17.82 9.83
CA VAL A 4 -18.34 16.68 8.96
C VAL A 4 -17.40 16.67 7.78
N LEU A 5 -16.65 15.59 7.60
CA LEU A 5 -15.83 15.36 6.41
C LEU A 5 -16.59 14.45 5.45
N ALA A 6 -16.70 14.84 4.18
CA ALA A 6 -17.16 13.98 3.11
C ALA A 6 -16.00 13.71 2.14
N LEU A 7 -15.74 12.42 1.89
CA LEU A 7 -14.75 11.95 0.93
C LEU A 7 -15.47 11.24 -0.22
N HIS A 8 -15.19 11.64 -1.45
CA HIS A 8 -15.59 10.89 -2.64
C HIS A 8 -14.43 10.03 -3.10
N LEU A 9 -14.58 8.71 -2.99
CA LEU A 9 -13.66 7.72 -3.54
C LEU A 9 -14.10 7.40 -4.98
N GLY A 10 -13.69 8.25 -5.92
CA GLY A 10 -13.96 8.05 -7.35
C GLY A 10 -13.13 6.90 -7.94
N GLY A 11 -13.37 6.59 -9.22
CA GLY A 11 -12.67 5.48 -9.90
C GLY A 11 -11.18 5.73 -10.15
N SER A 12 -10.73 7.00 -10.17
CA SER A 12 -9.33 7.37 -10.40
C SER A 12 -8.81 8.43 -9.45
N THR A 13 -9.70 9.20 -8.82
CA THR A 13 -9.33 10.35 -7.98
C THR A 13 -10.23 10.43 -6.75
N VAL A 14 -9.66 10.95 -5.66
CA VAL A 14 -10.35 11.21 -4.40
C VAL A 14 -10.53 12.71 -4.23
N HIS A 15 -11.75 13.13 -3.89
CA HIS A 15 -12.07 14.53 -3.56
C HIS A 15 -12.65 14.64 -2.16
N ALA A 16 -12.44 15.78 -1.51
CA ALA A 16 -12.92 16.01 -0.16
C ALA A 16 -13.69 17.33 -0.04
N ALA A 17 -14.73 17.30 0.79
CA ALA A 17 -15.46 18.48 1.25
C ALA A 17 -15.63 18.41 2.75
N VAL A 18 -15.57 19.56 3.42
CA VAL A 18 -15.68 19.66 4.88
C VAL A 18 -16.73 20.68 5.26
N ALA A 19 -17.56 20.33 6.23
CA ALA A 19 -18.55 21.22 6.81
C ALA A 19 -18.16 21.58 8.24
N ILE A 20 -17.92 22.86 8.50
CA ILE A 20 -17.65 23.39 9.83
C ILE A 20 -18.48 24.64 10.09
N GLY A 21 -19.14 24.71 11.24
CA GLY A 21 -19.89 25.91 11.65
C GLY A 21 -20.92 26.41 10.64
N GLY A 22 -21.58 25.49 9.92
CA GLY A 22 -22.56 25.80 8.88
C GLY A 22 -21.98 26.15 7.50
N ARG A 23 -20.67 26.40 7.39
CA ARG A 23 -19.96 26.56 6.12
C ARG A 23 -19.65 25.20 5.50
N ILE A 24 -19.46 25.18 4.19
CA ILE A 24 -19.03 24.01 3.42
C ILE A 24 -17.89 24.49 2.54
N ASP A 25 -16.73 23.88 2.70
CA ASP A 25 -15.54 24.19 1.93
C ASP A 25 -15.04 22.92 1.22
N VAL A 26 -14.42 23.08 0.05
CA VAL A 26 -13.73 21.98 -0.62
C VAL A 26 -12.33 21.89 -0.03
N LEU A 27 -11.93 20.69 0.37
CA LEU A 27 -10.66 20.46 1.04
C LEU A 27 -9.60 20.03 0.02
N ALA A 28 -8.52 20.78 -0.07
CA ALA A 28 -7.33 20.36 -0.80
C ALA A 28 -6.65 19.21 -0.03
N LEU A 29 -6.47 18.06 -0.70
CA LEU A 29 -5.87 16.88 -0.08
C LEU A 29 -4.34 16.87 -0.21
N ASP A 30 -3.81 17.63 -1.16
CA ASP A 30 -2.39 17.80 -1.41
C ASP A 30 -2.05 19.31 -1.53
N ASP A 31 -0.79 19.68 -1.34
CA ASP A 31 -0.35 21.08 -1.34
C ASP A 31 -0.45 21.72 -2.74
N GLN A 32 -0.41 20.90 -3.79
CA GLN A 32 -0.48 21.35 -5.18
C GLN A 32 -1.78 20.95 -5.89
N SER A 33 -2.60 20.08 -5.27
CA SER A 33 -3.78 19.53 -5.94
C SER A 33 -4.98 19.34 -5.00
N MET A 34 -6.18 19.50 -5.57
CA MET A 34 -7.45 19.35 -4.86
C MET A 34 -7.88 17.87 -4.68
N HIS A 35 -7.07 16.93 -5.17
CA HIS A 35 -7.41 15.51 -5.21
C HIS A 35 -6.20 14.63 -4.88
N LEU A 36 -6.47 13.38 -4.53
CA LEU A 36 -5.46 12.31 -4.47
C LEU A 36 -5.76 11.27 -5.55
N PRO A 37 -4.78 10.47 -6.00
CA PRO A 37 -5.07 9.27 -6.74
C PRO A 37 -5.96 8.33 -5.91
N ALA A 38 -6.98 7.75 -6.52
CA ALA A 38 -7.83 6.78 -5.85
C ALA A 38 -7.10 5.43 -5.74
N PRO A 39 -7.06 4.81 -4.55
CA PRO A 39 -6.57 3.45 -4.40
C PRO A 39 -7.53 2.48 -5.11
N ALA A 40 -7.03 1.30 -5.46
CA ALA A 40 -7.91 0.24 -5.96
C ALA A 40 -8.98 -0.10 -4.89
N PRO A 41 -10.20 -0.54 -5.28
CA PRO A 41 -11.25 -0.84 -4.31
C PRO A 41 -10.89 -1.92 -3.28
N THR A 42 -9.87 -2.72 -3.57
CA THR A 42 -9.32 -3.79 -2.74
C THR A 42 -8.01 -3.41 -2.05
N ASP A 43 -7.49 -2.20 -2.26
CA ASP A 43 -6.25 -1.71 -1.69
C ASP A 43 -6.52 -1.01 -0.34
N GLY A 44 -6.60 -1.80 0.73
CA GLY A 44 -6.78 -1.29 2.09
C GLY A 44 -5.64 -0.40 2.58
N PRO A 45 -4.33 -0.69 2.38
CA PRO A 45 -3.28 0.25 2.77
C PRO A 45 -3.40 1.61 2.07
N GLY A 46 -3.69 1.62 0.76
CA GLY A 46 -3.98 2.85 0.03
C GLY A 46 -5.18 3.62 0.61
N LEU A 47 -6.22 2.90 1.03
CA LEU A 47 -7.40 3.48 1.68
C LEU A 47 -7.07 4.11 3.05
N VAL A 48 -6.28 3.43 3.88
CA VAL A 48 -5.78 3.97 5.17
C VAL A 48 -5.01 5.25 4.93
N ARG A 49 -4.11 5.28 3.93
CA ARG A 49 -3.32 6.46 3.57
C ARG A 49 -4.21 7.64 3.18
N VAL A 50 -5.24 7.41 2.35
CA VAL A 50 -6.20 8.45 1.95
C VAL A 50 -6.95 9.01 3.15
N LEU A 51 -7.47 8.16 4.03
CA LEU A 51 -8.24 8.57 5.21
C LEU A 51 -7.38 9.38 6.19
N ALA A 52 -6.17 8.89 6.49
CA ALA A 52 -5.22 9.59 7.36
C ALA A 52 -4.79 10.94 6.77
N THR A 53 -4.54 10.99 5.45
CA THR A 53 -4.19 12.24 4.75
C THR A 53 -5.32 13.26 4.84
N ALA A 54 -6.57 12.83 4.61
CA ALA A 54 -7.73 13.71 4.69
C ALA A 54 -7.94 14.27 6.11
N GLN A 55 -7.79 13.44 7.15
CA GLN A 55 -7.86 13.90 8.54
C GLN A 55 -6.74 14.90 8.88
N ALA A 56 -5.50 14.61 8.46
CA ALA A 56 -4.37 15.52 8.67
C ALA A 56 -4.59 16.86 7.94
N ARG A 57 -5.20 16.85 6.75
CA ARG A 57 -5.57 18.06 6.02
C ARG A 57 -6.68 18.84 6.70
N CYS A 58 -7.70 18.19 7.26
CA CYS A 58 -8.70 18.88 8.10
C CYS A 58 -8.05 19.62 9.27
N LEU A 59 -7.12 18.97 9.98
CA LEU A 59 -6.37 19.59 11.06
C LEU A 59 -5.54 20.79 10.59
N ARG A 60 -4.83 20.66 9.46
CA ARG A 60 -3.97 21.74 8.95
C ARG A 60 -4.73 22.93 8.37
N VAL A 61 -5.82 22.68 7.65
CA VAL A 61 -6.53 23.71 6.86
C VAL A 61 -7.69 24.32 7.65
N VAL A 62 -8.40 23.50 8.40
CA VAL A 62 -9.65 23.87 9.09
C VAL A 62 -9.46 23.95 10.62
N ASP A 63 -8.31 23.52 11.13
CA ASP A 63 -7.99 23.50 12.57
C ASP A 63 -9.02 22.70 13.39
N ALA A 64 -9.48 21.58 12.82
CA ALA A 64 -10.48 20.70 13.43
C ALA A 64 -10.29 19.23 13.04
N VAL A 65 -10.57 18.34 14.00
CA VAL A 65 -10.74 16.90 13.74
C VAL A 65 -12.19 16.68 13.29
N PRO A 66 -12.45 15.89 12.23
CA PRO A 66 -13.82 15.54 11.86
C PRO A 66 -14.47 14.71 12.96
N ASP A 67 -15.67 15.12 13.38
CA ASP A 67 -16.52 14.36 14.32
C ASP A 67 -17.26 13.23 13.58
N GLU A 68 -17.58 13.48 12.31
CA GLU A 68 -18.33 12.55 11.46
C GLU A 68 -17.67 12.44 10.08
N LEU A 69 -17.74 11.24 9.49
CA LEU A 69 -17.19 10.92 8.19
C LEU A 69 -18.27 10.35 7.28
N VAL A 70 -18.46 10.95 6.10
CA VAL A 70 -19.30 10.43 5.02
C VAL A 70 -18.38 9.97 3.89
N VAL A 71 -18.48 8.72 3.48
CA VAL A 71 -17.72 8.21 2.32
C VAL A 71 -18.68 7.96 1.18
N VAL A 72 -18.49 8.73 0.11
CA VAL A 72 -19.25 8.62 -1.13
C VAL A 72 -18.48 7.74 -2.10
N ARG A 73 -19.09 6.66 -2.60
CA ARG A 73 -18.45 5.74 -3.55
C ARG A 73 -19.38 5.40 -4.72
N PRO A 74 -18.83 5.10 -5.92
CA PRO A 74 -19.61 4.56 -7.02
C PRO A 74 -20.08 3.13 -6.70
N GLY A 75 -21.11 2.68 -7.40
CA GLY A 75 -21.62 1.31 -7.27
C GLY A 75 -20.53 0.28 -7.61
N GLY A 76 -20.27 -0.65 -6.69
CA GLY A 76 -19.16 -1.61 -6.80
C GLY A 76 -17.80 -1.08 -6.34
N GLY A 77 -17.74 0.09 -5.70
CA GLY A 77 -16.54 0.59 -5.03
C GLY A 77 -16.17 -0.19 -3.75
N VAL A 78 -15.23 0.34 -2.97
CA VAL A 78 -14.68 -0.25 -1.73
C VAL A 78 -15.77 -0.89 -0.84
N ASP A 79 -15.53 -2.11 -0.36
CA ASP A 79 -16.45 -2.82 0.54
C ASP A 79 -16.57 -2.14 1.92
N ASP A 80 -17.75 -2.23 2.55
CA ASP A 80 -18.04 -1.55 3.83
C ASP A 80 -17.19 -2.12 4.98
N ALA A 81 -16.87 -3.43 4.97
CA ALA A 81 -16.04 -4.03 6.00
C ALA A 81 -14.58 -3.57 5.88
N LEU A 82 -14.05 -3.58 4.64
CA LEU A 82 -12.71 -3.06 4.34
C LEU A 82 -12.58 -1.58 4.73
N LEU A 83 -13.58 -0.77 4.36
CA LEU A 83 -13.62 0.66 4.69
C LEU A 83 -13.73 0.91 6.20
N GLY A 84 -14.53 0.12 6.91
CA GLY A 84 -14.67 0.19 8.37
C GLY A 84 -13.36 -0.12 9.09
N GLU A 85 -12.61 -1.12 8.61
CA GLU A 85 -11.30 -1.44 9.19
C GLU A 85 -10.27 -0.37 8.86
N ALA A 86 -10.26 0.16 7.62
CA ALA A 86 -9.33 1.21 7.23
C ALA A 86 -9.55 2.48 8.05
N ALA A 87 -10.82 2.81 8.34
CA ALA A 87 -11.19 3.91 9.20
C ALA A 87 -10.67 3.74 10.63
N ARG A 88 -10.79 2.53 11.20
CA ARG A 88 -10.27 2.20 12.52
C ARG A 88 -8.75 2.38 12.57
N ARG A 89 -8.04 1.87 11.55
CA ARG A 89 -6.58 1.96 11.43
C ARG A 89 -6.10 3.40 11.27
N ALA A 90 -6.78 4.19 10.42
CA ALA A 90 -6.51 5.61 10.24
C ALA A 90 -6.93 6.49 11.42
N ARG A 91 -7.63 5.95 12.42
CA ARG A 91 -8.17 6.67 13.58
C ARG A 91 -9.12 7.81 13.20
N VAL A 92 -9.92 7.58 12.16
CA VAL A 92 -11.02 8.47 11.74
C VAL A 92 -12.37 7.95 12.29
N PRO A 93 -13.42 8.78 12.35
CA PRO A 93 -14.76 8.32 12.68
C PRO A 93 -15.24 7.19 11.76
N VAL A 94 -16.09 6.31 12.29
CA VAL A 94 -16.71 5.24 11.50
C VAL A 94 -17.50 5.86 10.34
N PRO A 95 -17.20 5.50 9.09
CA PRO A 95 -17.78 6.16 7.92
C PRO A 95 -19.24 5.77 7.71
N VAL A 96 -20.07 6.76 7.39
CA VAL A 96 -21.39 6.54 6.79
C VAL A 96 -21.20 6.45 5.28
N VAL A 97 -21.51 5.28 4.73
CA VAL A 97 -21.33 5.00 3.30
C VAL A 97 -22.54 5.48 2.50
N LEU A 98 -22.27 6.21 1.43
CA LEU A 98 -23.29 6.78 0.54
C LEU A 98 -22.97 6.48 -0.93
N GLU A 99 -23.97 6.01 -1.66
CA GLU A 99 -23.87 5.81 -3.11
C GLU A 99 -23.71 7.16 -3.84
N GLU A 100 -22.81 7.20 -4.81
CA GLU A 100 -22.47 8.41 -5.58
C GLU A 100 -23.71 9.08 -6.18
N LEU A 101 -24.61 8.30 -6.79
CA LEU A 101 -25.84 8.85 -7.38
C LEU A 101 -26.76 9.49 -6.34
N ARG A 102 -26.79 8.96 -5.11
CA ARG A 102 -27.58 9.55 -4.01
C ARG A 102 -26.96 10.87 -3.53
N ALA A 103 -25.64 10.92 -3.40
CA ALA A 103 -24.92 12.14 -3.06
C ALA A 103 -25.17 13.23 -4.12
N VAL A 104 -25.01 12.90 -5.40
CA VAL A 104 -25.22 13.83 -6.52
C VAL A 104 -26.67 14.30 -6.57
N ALA A 105 -27.64 13.41 -6.33
CA ALA A 105 -29.05 13.78 -6.27
C ALA A 105 -29.33 14.76 -5.11
N ALA A 106 -28.76 14.52 -3.92
CA ALA A 106 -28.89 15.43 -2.78
C ALA A 106 -28.27 16.80 -3.08
N LEU A 107 -27.11 16.85 -3.75
CA LEU A 107 -26.53 18.11 -4.22
C LEU A 107 -27.47 18.82 -5.20
N ALA A 108 -28.04 18.11 -6.17
CA ALA A 108 -28.94 18.71 -7.15
C ALA A 108 -30.24 19.26 -6.53
N ALA A 109 -30.71 18.63 -5.44
CA ALA A 109 -31.94 19.04 -4.75
C ALA A 109 -31.71 20.19 -3.76
N HIS A 110 -30.56 20.21 -3.07
CA HIS A 110 -30.34 21.07 -1.91
C HIS A 110 -29.14 22.00 -2.02
N GLY A 111 -28.25 21.74 -2.98
CA GLY A 111 -27.01 22.47 -3.18
C GLY A 111 -27.08 23.55 -4.26
N PRO A 112 -25.95 24.25 -4.46
CA PRO A 112 -25.83 25.27 -5.48
C PRO A 112 -25.77 24.67 -6.89
N THR A 113 -26.25 25.43 -7.87
CA THR A 113 -26.13 25.08 -9.29
C THR A 113 -24.76 25.43 -9.85
N GLY A 114 -24.25 24.66 -10.82
CA GLY A 114 -23.00 24.98 -11.53
C GLY A 114 -21.73 24.52 -10.83
N VAL A 115 -21.84 23.57 -9.90
CA VAL A 115 -20.71 22.90 -9.25
C VAL A 115 -19.97 22.03 -10.26
N ASP A 116 -18.65 21.96 -10.13
CA ASP A 116 -17.81 21.03 -10.91
C ASP A 116 -18.29 19.58 -10.72
N PRO A 117 -18.57 18.83 -11.80
CA PRO A 117 -18.98 17.43 -11.71
C PRO A 117 -18.04 16.54 -10.88
N MET A 118 -16.73 16.82 -10.85
CA MET A 118 -15.77 16.04 -10.07
C MET A 118 -15.90 16.26 -8.56
N LEU A 119 -16.35 17.44 -8.14
CA LEU A 119 -16.58 17.78 -6.73
C LEU A 119 -18.01 17.46 -6.27
N ALA A 120 -18.91 17.25 -7.23
CA ALA A 120 -20.33 17.09 -6.97
C ALA A 120 -20.63 15.93 -5.99
N PRO A 121 -19.99 14.76 -6.07
CA PRO A 121 -20.24 13.69 -5.11
C PRO A 121 -19.80 14.04 -3.68
N ALA A 122 -18.60 14.58 -3.49
CA ALA A 122 -18.08 14.95 -2.16
C ALA A 122 -18.97 16.02 -1.50
N LEU A 123 -19.31 17.08 -2.24
CA LEU A 123 -20.23 18.11 -1.77
C LEU A 123 -21.64 17.54 -1.52
N GLY A 124 -22.09 16.66 -2.41
CA GLY A 124 -23.35 15.94 -2.27
C GLY A 124 -23.45 15.12 -0.99
N GLY A 125 -22.35 14.51 -0.54
CA GLY A 125 -22.29 13.82 0.76
C GLY A 125 -22.60 14.76 1.93
N ILE A 126 -22.07 15.98 1.92
CA ILE A 126 -22.37 17.00 2.94
C ILE A 126 -23.84 17.45 2.88
N PHE A 127 -24.38 17.68 1.68
CA PHE A 127 -25.78 18.10 1.52
C PHE A 127 -26.75 16.99 1.93
N TRP A 128 -26.43 15.74 1.59
CA TRP A 128 -27.17 14.56 2.02
C TRP A 128 -27.15 14.42 3.55
N HIS A 129 -25.99 14.59 4.18
CA HIS A 129 -25.88 14.57 5.65
C HIS A 129 -26.79 15.63 6.31
N ARG A 130 -26.87 16.83 5.74
CA ARG A 130 -27.67 17.94 6.29
C ARG A 130 -29.17 17.83 6.04
N ARG A 131 -29.60 17.26 4.91
CA ARG A 131 -30.99 17.36 4.40
C ARG A 131 -31.63 16.01 4.07
N GLY A 132 -30.84 14.93 4.06
CA GLY A 132 -31.26 13.61 3.63
C GLY A 132 -31.29 13.44 2.10
N ASP A 133 -32.02 12.43 1.67
CA ASP A 133 -32.21 12.13 0.25
C ASP A 133 -32.98 13.23 -0.48
N ALA A 134 -32.71 13.35 -1.78
CA ALA A 134 -33.47 14.23 -2.66
C ALA A 134 -34.97 13.91 -2.61
N PRO A 135 -35.87 14.92 -2.54
CA PRO A 135 -37.30 14.69 -2.50
C PRO A 135 -37.78 13.89 -3.71
N THR A 136 -38.36 12.73 -3.48
CA THR A 136 -38.94 11.86 -4.51
C THR A 136 -40.42 12.23 -4.73
N GLY A 137 -40.66 13.33 -5.44
CA GLY A 137 -42.01 13.78 -5.79
C GLY A 137 -41.99 14.99 -6.71
N PRO A 138 -43.11 15.28 -7.41
CA PRO A 138 -43.21 16.53 -8.16
C PRO A 138 -42.98 17.70 -7.20
N LYS A 139 -42.11 18.66 -7.58
CA LYS A 139 -41.93 19.88 -6.79
C LYS A 139 -43.31 20.48 -6.54
N PRO A 140 -43.67 20.86 -5.30
CA PRO A 140 -44.96 21.47 -5.04
C PRO A 140 -45.09 22.70 -5.94
N ILE A 141 -46.11 22.67 -6.81
CA ILE A 141 -46.41 23.78 -7.70
C ILE A 141 -47.04 24.84 -6.81
N VAL A 142 -46.26 25.84 -6.44
CA VAL A 142 -46.79 27.03 -5.76
C VAL A 142 -47.57 27.83 -6.79
N THR A 143 -48.89 27.86 -6.66
CA THR A 143 -49.77 28.64 -7.52
C THR A 143 -49.75 30.11 -7.12
N ARG A 144 -50.26 31.01 -7.98
CA ARG A 144 -50.33 32.44 -7.64
C ARG A 144 -51.23 32.69 -6.43
N GLU A 145 -52.24 31.84 -6.29
CA GLU A 145 -53.18 31.79 -5.18
C GLU A 145 -52.46 31.45 -3.85
N ASP A 146 -51.50 30.52 -3.87
CA ASP A 146 -50.70 30.16 -2.69
C ASP A 146 -49.75 31.27 -2.21
N LEU A 147 -49.45 32.23 -3.09
CA LEU A 147 -48.66 33.43 -2.79
C LEU A 147 -49.53 34.61 -2.34
N GLY A 148 -50.84 34.42 -2.15
CA GLY A 148 -51.76 35.48 -1.73
C GLY A 148 -52.02 36.54 -2.81
N VAL A 149 -51.77 36.22 -4.09
CA VAL A 149 -52.10 37.11 -5.20
C VAL A 149 -53.53 36.81 -5.64
N ASP A 150 -54.48 37.66 -5.22
CA ASP A 150 -55.87 37.56 -5.66
C ASP A 150 -55.95 37.66 -7.20
N ALA A 151 -56.54 36.64 -7.82
CA ALA A 151 -56.82 36.61 -9.25
C ALA A 151 -57.88 37.66 -9.60
N GLY A 152 -57.43 38.89 -9.87
CA GLY A 152 -58.24 39.93 -10.50
C GLY A 152 -58.82 39.37 -11.81
N ARG A 153 -60.16 39.24 -11.82
CA ARG A 153 -61.01 38.81 -12.93
C ARG A 153 -60.47 39.21 -14.31
N PRO A 154 -60.20 38.27 -15.24
CA PRO A 154 -59.91 38.63 -16.62
C PRO A 154 -61.20 39.06 -17.33
N GLU A 155 -61.34 40.34 -17.65
CA GLU A 155 -62.25 40.81 -18.70
C GLU A 155 -61.69 40.40 -20.07
N ARG A 156 -62.01 39.18 -20.51
CA ARG A 156 -62.18 38.84 -21.94
C ARG A 156 -62.70 37.42 -22.07
N LEU A 157 -63.92 37.29 -22.61
CA LEU A 157 -64.42 36.01 -23.11
C LEU A 157 -63.53 35.53 -24.28
N PRO A 158 -63.22 34.23 -24.39
CA PRO A 158 -62.58 33.67 -25.57
C PRO A 158 -63.58 33.69 -26.76
N PRO A 159 -63.13 34.01 -27.99
CA PRO A 159 -63.99 33.87 -29.16
C PRO A 159 -64.24 32.39 -29.50
N ALA A 160 -65.42 32.12 -30.06
CA ALA A 160 -65.90 30.79 -30.41
C ALA A 160 -65.03 30.07 -31.47
N PRO A 161 -64.97 28.72 -31.47
CA PRO A 161 -64.13 27.98 -32.39
C PRO A 161 -64.71 27.98 -33.82
N SER A 162 -63.94 28.46 -34.80
CA SER A 162 -64.30 28.31 -36.22
C SER A 162 -63.97 26.90 -36.71
N VAL A 163 -65.00 26.15 -37.05
CA VAL A 163 -64.92 24.86 -37.74
C VAL A 163 -64.65 25.12 -39.23
N VAL A 164 -63.50 24.65 -39.74
CA VAL A 164 -63.36 24.32 -41.17
C VAL A 164 -62.85 22.89 -41.23
N ALA A 165 -63.75 21.98 -41.60
CA ALA A 165 -63.44 20.61 -41.95
C ALA A 165 -62.97 20.55 -43.40
N VAL A 166 -61.71 20.14 -43.61
CA VAL A 166 -61.27 19.47 -44.84
C VAL A 166 -60.25 18.40 -44.43
N GLY A 167 -60.65 17.13 -44.44
CA GLY A 167 -59.71 16.00 -44.36
C GLY A 167 -59.09 15.68 -45.73
N PRO A 168 -58.46 14.52 -45.93
CA PRO A 168 -57.66 13.72 -44.99
C PRO A 168 -56.30 13.39 -45.63
N ARG A 169 -55.14 13.79 -45.05
CA ARG A 169 -53.82 13.23 -45.44
C ARG A 169 -52.86 13.14 -44.24
N THR A 170 -52.64 11.88 -43.84
CA THR A 170 -51.40 11.21 -43.40
C THR A 170 -50.32 11.99 -42.62
N VAL A 171 -50.22 11.60 -41.34
CA VAL A 171 -49.06 11.23 -40.50
C VAL A 171 -47.65 11.69 -40.95
N PHE A 172 -46.99 12.39 -40.03
CA PHE A 172 -45.60 12.88 -40.01
C PHE A 172 -45.30 14.10 -40.90
N GLU A 173 -45.47 15.28 -40.32
CA GLU A 173 -44.55 16.39 -40.59
C GLU A 173 -44.23 17.10 -39.26
N GLU A 174 -42.96 17.03 -38.92
CA GLU A 174 -42.26 17.71 -37.85
C GLU A 174 -41.91 19.12 -38.33
N GLU A 175 -42.30 20.18 -37.61
CA GLU A 175 -41.58 21.45 -37.72
C GLU A 175 -41.70 22.34 -36.46
N ALA A 176 -40.56 22.43 -35.77
CA ALA A 176 -39.90 23.62 -35.26
C ALA A 176 -40.59 24.54 -34.22
N GLY A 177 -40.06 24.47 -32.99
CA GLY A 177 -40.13 25.52 -31.97
C GLY A 177 -38.77 25.78 -31.30
N THR A 178 -37.95 26.59 -31.96
CA THR A 178 -36.87 27.44 -31.42
C THR A 178 -35.78 26.81 -30.53
N VAL A 179 -34.72 26.28 -31.18
CA VAL A 179 -33.42 26.04 -30.53
C VAL A 179 -32.54 27.30 -30.63
N ARG A 180 -32.11 27.77 -29.46
CA ARG A 180 -31.09 28.80 -29.25
C ARG A 180 -29.81 28.42 -30.01
N ARG A 181 -29.42 29.22 -31.01
CA ARG A 181 -28.17 29.07 -31.79
C ARG A 181 -26.96 28.90 -30.85
N ARG A 182 -26.49 27.66 -30.67
CA ARG A 182 -25.10 27.41 -30.30
C ARG A 182 -24.24 27.73 -31.52
N ARG A 183 -23.17 28.50 -31.36
CA ARG A 183 -22.15 28.70 -32.39
C ARG A 183 -21.49 27.35 -32.65
N MET A 184 -21.98 26.64 -33.66
CA MET A 184 -21.25 25.52 -34.25
C MET A 184 -20.17 26.09 -35.16
N LEU A 185 -18.95 25.58 -35.01
CA LEU A 185 -17.86 25.84 -35.94
C LEU A 185 -18.34 25.43 -37.36
N PRO A 186 -18.14 26.27 -38.39
CA PRO A 186 -18.69 25.96 -39.71
C PRO A 186 -18.12 24.64 -40.23
N LEU A 187 -18.99 23.77 -40.75
CA LEU A 187 -18.68 22.46 -41.33
C LEU A 187 -17.40 22.38 -42.21
N PRO A 188 -17.03 23.39 -43.03
CA PRO A 188 -15.76 23.34 -43.78
C PRO A 188 -14.50 23.33 -42.90
N LEU A 189 -14.55 23.91 -41.69
CA LEU A 189 -13.43 23.97 -40.75
C LEU A 189 -13.17 22.61 -40.09
N LEU A 190 -14.23 21.84 -39.87
CA LEU A 190 -14.14 20.46 -39.36
C LEU A 190 -13.57 19.51 -40.43
N GLY A 191 -13.96 19.72 -41.69
CA GLY A 191 -13.36 19.01 -42.83
C GLY A 191 -11.86 19.30 -42.98
N ALA A 192 -11.45 20.57 -42.85
CA ALA A 192 -10.03 20.94 -42.90
C ALA A 192 -9.23 20.31 -41.75
N LEU A 193 -9.78 20.27 -40.54
CA LEU A 193 -9.13 19.66 -39.38
C LEU A 193 -8.92 18.15 -39.56
N VAL A 194 -9.90 17.44 -40.11
CA VAL A 194 -9.79 16.00 -40.42
C VAL A 194 -8.71 15.74 -41.48
N VAL A 195 -8.61 16.57 -42.51
CA VAL A 195 -7.55 16.45 -43.53
C VAL A 195 -6.17 16.72 -42.95
N VAL A 196 -6.04 17.70 -42.05
CA VAL A 196 -4.77 17.97 -41.36
C VAL A 196 -4.38 16.80 -40.44
N VAL A 197 -5.33 16.25 -39.67
CA VAL A 197 -5.08 15.10 -38.79
C VAL A 197 -4.70 13.85 -39.60
N LEU A 198 -5.40 13.57 -40.71
CA LEU A 198 -5.01 12.47 -41.60
C LEU A 198 -3.65 12.70 -42.25
N GLY A 199 -3.33 13.95 -42.62
CA GLY A 199 -2.03 14.33 -43.16
C GLY A 199 -0.89 14.13 -42.15
N VAL A 200 -1.09 14.53 -40.90
CA VAL A 200 -0.11 14.31 -39.82
C VAL A 200 0.03 12.83 -39.50
N LEU A 201 -1.07 12.07 -39.48
CA LEU A 201 -1.05 10.61 -39.27
C LEU A 201 -0.32 9.88 -40.41
N THR A 202 -0.53 10.29 -41.66
CA THR A 202 0.20 9.71 -42.80
C THR A 202 1.67 10.09 -42.81
N VAL A 203 2.03 11.31 -42.39
CA VAL A 203 3.44 11.72 -42.21
C VAL A 203 4.10 10.92 -41.08
N LEU A 204 3.43 10.71 -39.95
CA LEU A 204 3.92 9.88 -38.84
C LEU A 204 4.07 8.39 -39.19
N LEU A 205 3.25 7.88 -40.11
CA LEU A 205 3.32 6.48 -40.57
C LEU A 205 4.31 6.27 -41.72
N VAL A 206 4.76 7.32 -42.39
CA VAL A 206 5.63 7.25 -43.59
C VAL A 206 7.05 7.76 -43.33
N LEU A 207 7.28 8.56 -42.28
CA LEU A 207 8.64 8.92 -41.85
C LEU A 207 9.34 7.68 -41.26
N PRO A 208 10.39 7.14 -41.91
CA PRO A 208 11.20 6.10 -41.31
C PRO A 208 11.98 6.68 -40.12
N ASP A 209 11.93 5.97 -39.01
CA ASP A 209 12.80 6.17 -37.85
C ASP A 209 14.21 5.70 -38.25
N ASP A 210 15.00 6.62 -38.82
CA ASP A 210 16.41 6.39 -39.13
C ASP A 210 17.23 6.38 -37.83
N ASP A 211 17.11 5.31 -37.04
CA ASP A 211 18.14 4.83 -36.13
C ASP A 211 17.79 3.44 -35.54
N ARG A 212 17.57 2.46 -36.43
CA ARG A 212 17.76 1.05 -36.06
C ARG A 212 18.63 0.33 -37.08
N ALA A 213 19.83 -0.02 -36.65
CA ALA A 213 20.66 -1.03 -37.30
C ALA A 213 19.86 -2.35 -37.40
N ILE A 214 19.47 -2.71 -38.62
CA ILE A 214 18.82 -3.97 -38.97
C ILE A 214 19.87 -5.10 -38.91
N ALA A 215 19.67 -6.06 -38.01
CA ALA A 215 20.15 -7.43 -38.22
C ALA A 215 19.19 -8.14 -39.21
N PRO A 216 19.69 -8.97 -40.15
CA PRO A 216 18.83 -9.56 -41.17
C PRO A 216 17.89 -10.65 -40.60
N PRO A 217 16.69 -10.83 -41.19
CA PRO A 217 15.68 -11.78 -40.73
C PRO A 217 16.02 -13.24 -41.08
N PRO A 218 15.57 -14.24 -40.29
CA PRO A 218 15.72 -15.66 -40.62
C PRO A 218 14.73 -16.10 -41.72
N GLU A 219 15.19 -16.99 -42.59
CA GLU A 219 14.44 -17.59 -43.70
C GLU A 219 13.27 -18.49 -43.22
N PRO A 220 12.16 -18.59 -43.98
CA PRO A 220 11.02 -19.44 -43.63
C PRO A 220 11.25 -20.91 -43.98
N PHE A 221 11.14 -21.79 -42.98
CA PHE A 221 11.07 -23.25 -43.18
C PHE A 221 9.67 -23.67 -43.66
N PRO A 222 9.55 -24.63 -44.60
CA PRO A 222 8.25 -25.17 -45.00
C PRO A 222 7.69 -26.13 -43.94
N ALA A 223 6.38 -25.98 -43.68
CA ALA A 223 5.61 -26.86 -42.81
C ALA A 223 5.59 -28.29 -43.36
N THR A 224 6.09 -29.24 -42.57
CA THR A 224 5.89 -30.68 -42.79
C THR A 224 4.86 -31.19 -41.78
N THR A 225 3.70 -31.57 -42.29
CA THR A 225 2.67 -32.33 -41.58
C THR A 225 3.17 -33.72 -41.20
N VAL A 226 3.10 -34.09 -39.92
CA VAL A 226 3.32 -35.46 -39.44
C VAL A 226 2.00 -36.00 -38.86
N PRO A 227 1.54 -37.20 -39.24
CA PRO A 227 0.27 -37.74 -38.79
C PRO A 227 0.36 -38.33 -37.37
N ALA A 228 -0.77 -38.30 -36.67
CA ALA A 228 -0.97 -38.92 -35.37
C ALA A 228 -0.65 -40.43 -35.42
N THR A 229 0.20 -40.90 -34.51
CA THR A 229 0.44 -42.34 -34.30
C THR A 229 0.11 -42.70 -32.85
N THR A 230 -0.70 -43.73 -32.73
CA THR A 230 -1.23 -44.40 -31.54
C THR A 230 -0.15 -44.95 -30.61
N VAL A 231 -0.41 -44.86 -29.31
CA VAL A 231 0.40 -45.42 -28.22
C VAL A 231 0.21 -46.94 -28.13
N PRO A 232 1.29 -47.74 -27.97
CA PRO A 232 1.19 -49.04 -27.32
C PRO A 232 1.87 -49.00 -25.94
N VAL A 233 1.15 -49.55 -24.96
CA VAL A 233 1.63 -49.88 -23.61
C VAL A 233 2.68 -50.99 -23.71
N ILE A 234 3.85 -50.81 -23.09
CA ILE A 234 4.78 -51.89 -22.75
C ILE A 234 5.34 -51.68 -21.34
N THR A 235 4.96 -52.56 -20.43
CA THR A 235 5.66 -52.92 -19.20
C THR A 235 6.98 -53.60 -19.52
N THR A 236 8.13 -53.17 -18.98
CA THR A 236 9.28 -54.06 -18.69
C THR A 236 10.25 -53.44 -17.66
N VAL A 237 10.56 -54.31 -16.69
CA VAL A 237 11.57 -54.38 -15.62
C VAL A 237 12.92 -53.69 -15.88
N ALA A 238 13.44 -53.02 -14.85
CA ALA A 238 14.81 -52.48 -14.77
C ALA A 238 15.84 -53.57 -14.38
N PRO A 239 17.04 -53.60 -15.00
CA PRO A 239 18.21 -54.21 -14.38
C PRO A 239 19.12 -53.15 -13.74
N ALA A 240 19.66 -53.51 -12.59
CA ALA A 240 20.70 -52.77 -11.89
C ALA A 240 22.07 -52.96 -12.56
N THR A 241 22.81 -51.87 -12.75
CA THR A 241 24.29 -51.91 -12.84
C THR A 241 24.87 -50.62 -12.28
N ALA A 242 25.82 -50.77 -11.35
CA ALA A 242 26.60 -49.73 -10.70
C ALA A 242 27.90 -49.38 -11.48
N LEU A 243 28.64 -48.38 -10.95
CA LEU A 243 29.96 -47.81 -11.30
C LEU A 243 29.86 -46.45 -12.02
N ALA A 244 30.55 -45.35 -11.65
CA ALA A 244 31.54 -45.01 -10.62
C ALA A 244 31.59 -43.46 -10.53
N PRO A 245 32.11 -42.82 -9.46
CA PRO A 245 32.07 -41.36 -9.30
C PRO A 245 33.09 -40.65 -10.20
N THR A 246 32.65 -39.60 -10.90
CA THR A 246 33.54 -38.67 -11.61
C THR A 246 33.97 -37.56 -10.66
N THR A 247 35.26 -37.55 -10.34
CA THR A 247 36.01 -36.49 -9.65
C THR A 247 36.05 -35.21 -10.48
N VAL A 248 35.71 -34.08 -9.87
CA VAL A 248 35.91 -32.73 -10.42
C VAL A 248 37.13 -32.12 -9.73
N PRO A 249 38.09 -31.51 -10.45
CA PRO A 249 39.30 -30.97 -9.85
C PRO A 249 39.00 -29.69 -9.05
N SER A 250 39.50 -29.64 -7.81
CA SER A 250 39.56 -28.42 -7.01
C SER A 250 40.70 -27.54 -7.53
N THR A 251 40.36 -26.34 -8.01
CA THR A 251 41.34 -25.31 -8.36
C THR A 251 41.67 -24.51 -7.11
N THR A 252 42.82 -24.80 -6.50
CA THR A 252 43.40 -24.02 -5.41
C THR A 252 43.96 -22.71 -5.96
N ILE A 253 43.37 -21.58 -5.61
CA ILE A 253 43.98 -20.25 -5.79
C ILE A 253 44.82 -19.97 -4.54
N ALA A 254 46.14 -19.86 -4.75
CA ALA A 254 47.08 -19.46 -3.71
C ALA A 254 46.98 -17.96 -3.45
N VAL A 255 46.71 -17.58 -2.20
CA VAL A 255 46.80 -16.20 -1.69
C VAL A 255 48.23 -15.97 -1.18
N PRO A 256 48.89 -14.84 -1.49
CA PRO A 256 50.23 -14.57 -1.01
C PRO A 256 50.25 -14.22 0.48
N THR A 257 51.00 -15.01 1.23
CA THR A 257 51.39 -14.79 2.62
C THR A 257 52.23 -13.51 2.77
N THR A 258 51.79 -12.57 3.59
CA THR A 258 52.65 -11.53 4.17
C THR A 258 52.89 -11.86 5.64
N ALA A 259 54.16 -11.96 6.02
CA ALA A 259 54.62 -12.27 7.36
C ALA A 259 54.63 -11.00 8.25
N PRO A 260 54.28 -11.08 9.54
CA PRO A 260 54.67 -10.06 10.50
C PRO A 260 56.05 -10.37 11.08
N THR A 261 56.93 -9.38 11.08
CA THR A 261 58.24 -9.42 11.72
C THR A 261 58.11 -9.11 13.22
N THR A 262 58.68 -9.99 14.04
CA THR A 262 58.92 -9.83 15.48
C THR A 262 59.89 -8.68 15.79
N THR A 263 59.60 -7.86 16.79
CA THR A 263 60.61 -7.13 17.59
C THR A 263 60.11 -6.98 19.04
N ALA A 264 61.01 -7.24 20.00
CA ALA A 264 60.80 -7.29 21.45
C ALA A 264 61.07 -5.91 22.14
N PRO A 265 60.81 -5.73 23.47
CA PRO A 265 60.55 -4.46 24.20
C PRO A 265 61.82 -3.88 24.92
N PRO A 266 61.81 -2.93 25.89
CA PRO A 266 60.84 -1.94 26.46
C PRO A 266 61.42 -0.46 26.45
N PRO A 267 60.94 0.58 27.20
CA PRO A 267 61.06 0.68 28.66
C PRO A 267 59.84 1.29 29.41
N ALA A 268 59.82 1.03 30.71
CA ALA A 268 58.93 1.63 31.71
C ALA A 268 59.39 3.05 32.09
N ASN A 269 58.43 3.95 32.31
CA ASN A 269 58.39 4.94 33.40
C ASN A 269 57.18 5.84 33.21
N GLU A 270 56.20 5.76 34.11
CA GLU A 270 55.62 6.93 34.80
C GLU A 270 54.69 6.43 35.93
N GLU A 271 55.07 6.78 37.15
CA GLU A 271 54.40 6.49 38.42
C GLU A 271 53.04 7.20 38.50
N PRO A 272 52.01 6.59 39.12
CA PRO A 272 50.90 7.35 39.66
C PRO A 272 51.22 7.81 41.10
N LEU A 273 50.90 9.09 41.33
CA LEU A 273 51.00 9.84 42.59
C LEU A 273 50.65 9.05 43.85
N LEU A 274 51.62 8.93 44.75
CA LEU A 274 51.41 8.50 46.14
C LEU A 274 50.73 9.61 46.94
N ALA A 275 49.56 9.31 47.50
CA ALA A 275 48.96 10.12 48.56
C ALA A 275 49.72 9.86 49.87
N VAL A 276 50.33 10.91 50.43
CA VAL A 276 51.02 10.90 51.73
C VAL A 276 50.09 11.53 52.77
N ASP A 277 49.86 10.81 53.87
CA ASP A 277 49.10 11.30 55.03
C ASP A 277 49.96 12.31 55.83
N PRO A 278 49.54 13.58 55.99
CA PRO A 278 50.42 14.67 56.41
C PRO A 278 50.77 14.72 57.92
N VAL A 279 50.55 13.65 58.69
CA VAL A 279 50.78 13.66 60.15
C VAL A 279 51.83 12.68 60.66
N THR A 280 52.20 11.62 59.91
CA THR A 280 53.10 10.57 60.46
C THR A 280 54.22 10.04 59.56
N GLY A 281 54.28 10.39 58.27
CA GLY A 281 55.50 10.24 57.45
C GLY A 281 56.15 8.84 57.35
N GLU A 282 55.39 7.75 57.45
CA GLU A 282 55.90 6.37 57.25
C GLU A 282 55.14 5.61 56.15
N THR A 283 55.89 4.82 55.37
CA THR A 283 55.43 4.06 54.19
C THR A 283 55.18 2.59 54.57
N LEU A 284 53.99 2.04 54.26
CA LEU A 284 53.60 0.64 54.54
C LEU A 284 53.51 -0.20 53.24
N PRO A 285 53.88 -1.50 53.27
CA PRO A 285 53.91 -2.37 52.08
C PRO A 285 52.50 -2.86 51.66
N PRO A 286 52.28 -3.20 50.36
CA PRO A 286 50.98 -3.65 49.88
C PRO A 286 50.69 -5.11 50.26
N GLY A 287 49.53 -5.34 50.89
CA GLY A 287 48.96 -6.67 51.16
C GLY A 287 48.00 -7.14 50.05
N PRO A 288 47.68 -8.45 49.98
CA PRO A 288 46.92 -9.03 48.88
C PRO A 288 45.41 -8.69 48.94
N VAL A 289 44.81 -8.57 47.75
CA VAL A 289 43.39 -8.30 47.48
C VAL A 289 42.48 -9.45 47.94
N PRO A 290 41.36 -9.18 48.62
CA PRO A 290 40.23 -10.10 48.66
C PRO A 290 39.08 -9.63 47.75
N THR A 291 38.69 -10.53 46.85
CA THR A 291 37.43 -10.51 46.10
C THR A 291 36.27 -10.83 47.06
N GLU A 292 35.41 -9.86 47.38
CA GLU A 292 34.18 -10.10 48.13
C GLU A 292 33.02 -10.43 47.18
N VAL A 293 32.64 -11.70 47.21
CA VAL A 293 31.36 -12.26 46.78
C VAL A 293 30.33 -11.92 47.87
N PRO A 294 29.13 -11.37 47.58
CA PRO A 294 28.09 -11.28 48.58
C PRO A 294 27.50 -12.68 48.82
N ALA A 295 27.57 -13.10 50.07
CA ALA A 295 27.16 -14.40 50.56
C ALA A 295 25.63 -14.58 50.54
N THR A 296 25.24 -15.78 50.13
CA THR A 296 23.94 -16.43 50.34
C THR A 296 23.62 -16.53 51.83
N GLU A 297 22.47 -16.02 52.27
CA GLU A 297 21.84 -16.45 53.51
C GLU A 297 21.04 -17.74 53.25
N GLU A 298 21.58 -18.86 53.75
CA GLU A 298 20.83 -20.11 53.89
C GLU A 298 19.93 -20.04 55.14
N GLN A 299 18.64 -20.33 54.96
CA GLN A 299 17.81 -20.90 56.02
C GLN A 299 17.07 -22.13 55.45
N PRO A 300 17.02 -23.27 56.18
CA PRO A 300 16.59 -24.54 55.62
C PRO A 300 15.09 -24.76 55.80
N GLY A 301 14.44 -25.34 54.78
CA GLY A 301 13.04 -25.76 54.84
C GLY A 301 12.58 -26.52 53.60
N GLU A 302 12.62 -27.85 53.72
CA GLU A 302 11.78 -28.88 53.08
C GLU A 302 11.22 -28.66 51.65
N GLY A 303 11.76 -29.44 50.71
CA GLY A 303 10.98 -30.31 49.81
C GLY A 303 9.99 -29.63 48.86
N GLY A 304 10.48 -29.20 47.70
CA GLY A 304 9.66 -28.93 46.52
C GLY A 304 10.52 -28.97 45.26
N ASP A 305 10.17 -29.87 44.35
CA ASP A 305 10.71 -29.96 42.98
C ASP A 305 10.39 -28.65 42.24
N GLY A 306 11.34 -27.71 42.30
CA GLY A 306 11.24 -26.40 41.70
C GLY A 306 12.20 -26.30 40.53
N THR A 307 11.77 -26.75 39.35
CA THR A 307 12.35 -26.33 38.07
C THR A 307 12.52 -24.80 38.11
N PRO A 308 13.74 -24.26 37.93
CA PRO A 308 13.91 -22.81 37.90
C PRO A 308 13.09 -22.27 36.74
N ALA A 309 12.10 -21.43 37.04
CA ALA A 309 11.34 -20.70 36.03
C ALA A 309 12.33 -19.82 35.24
N ALA A 310 12.62 -20.22 34.01
CA ALA A 310 13.41 -19.43 33.09
C ALA A 310 12.66 -18.11 32.87
N THR A 311 13.18 -17.03 33.45
CA THR A 311 12.70 -15.68 33.16
C THR A 311 13.36 -15.27 31.84
N THR A 312 12.82 -15.79 30.73
CA THR A 312 13.31 -15.44 29.40
C THR A 312 12.88 -14.01 29.12
N LEU A 313 13.82 -13.07 29.21
CA LEU A 313 13.60 -11.71 28.72
C LEU A 313 13.15 -11.80 27.25
N PRO A 314 12.16 -11.00 26.84
CA PRO A 314 11.77 -10.97 25.43
C PRO A 314 12.99 -10.60 24.59
N PRO A 315 13.11 -11.12 23.36
CA PRO A 315 14.23 -10.78 22.47
C PRO A 315 14.34 -9.26 22.31
N GLN A 316 15.49 -8.71 21.93
CA GLN A 316 15.58 -7.27 21.61
C GLN A 316 15.13 -7.06 20.16
N LEU A 317 14.48 -5.92 19.87
CA LEU A 317 14.19 -5.55 18.49
C LEU A 317 15.51 -5.19 17.81
N GLY A 318 15.69 -5.60 16.56
CA GLY A 318 16.84 -5.15 15.77
C GLY A 318 16.69 -3.68 15.37
N THR A 319 17.73 -3.15 14.73
CA THR A 319 17.76 -1.76 14.22
C THR A 319 16.62 -1.46 13.24
N VAL A 320 16.12 -2.49 12.56
CA VAL A 320 14.92 -2.42 11.73
C VAL A 320 13.88 -3.42 12.22
N THR A 321 12.65 -2.94 12.40
CA THR A 321 11.48 -3.72 12.80
C THR A 321 10.51 -3.85 11.62
N LEU A 322 10.01 -5.06 11.42
CA LEU A 322 9.12 -5.43 10.32
C LEU A 322 7.67 -5.02 10.61
N SER A 323 6.97 -4.50 9.60
CA SER A 323 5.55 -4.16 9.70
C SER A 323 4.82 -4.42 8.39
N GLY A 324 3.52 -4.72 8.46
CA GLY A 324 2.69 -4.89 7.28
C GLY A 324 2.60 -3.64 6.39
N VAL A 325 2.79 -2.45 6.98
CA VAL A 325 2.76 -1.16 6.26
C VAL A 325 4.14 -0.64 5.85
N GLY A 326 5.23 -1.37 6.13
CA GLY A 326 6.59 -0.94 5.81
C GLY A 326 7.65 -1.44 6.78
N LEU A 327 8.71 -0.65 6.99
CA LEU A 327 9.78 -0.93 7.94
C LEU A 327 9.88 0.21 8.94
N THR A 328 10.14 -0.11 10.21
CA THR A 328 10.38 0.92 11.24
C THR A 328 11.85 0.86 11.65
N ALA A 329 12.59 1.93 11.39
CA ALA A 329 13.96 2.10 11.87
C ALA A 329 13.94 2.55 13.34
N ASP A 330 14.86 2.01 14.14
CA ASP A 330 15.08 2.35 15.54
C ASP A 330 13.79 2.37 16.38
N ALA A 331 12.93 1.37 16.14
CA ALA A 331 11.65 1.24 16.79
C ALA A 331 11.78 1.28 18.32
N THR A 332 10.82 1.90 19.00
CA THR A 332 10.76 2.09 20.45
C THR A 332 11.83 3.03 21.04
N THR A 333 12.52 3.79 20.18
CA THR A 333 13.47 4.85 20.58
C THR A 333 12.94 6.24 20.23
N ASP A 334 13.64 7.29 20.70
CA ASP A 334 13.31 8.67 20.36
C ASP A 334 13.58 9.01 18.87
N ASP A 335 14.35 8.18 18.17
CA ASP A 335 14.71 8.31 16.75
C ASP A 335 13.85 7.42 15.83
N GLU A 336 12.75 6.85 16.36
CA GLU A 336 11.85 5.96 15.61
C GLU A 336 11.35 6.62 14.33
N ARG A 337 11.51 5.91 13.20
CA ARG A 337 11.04 6.37 11.89
C ARG A 337 10.38 5.26 11.10
N LEU A 338 9.15 5.52 10.65
CA LEU A 338 8.46 4.66 9.70
C LEU A 338 8.90 4.96 8.26
N LEU A 339 9.33 3.91 7.56
CA LEU A 339 9.59 3.86 6.14
C LEU A 339 8.42 3.09 5.51
N ALA A 340 7.40 3.81 5.05
CA ALA A 340 6.14 3.20 4.65
C ALA A 340 6.19 2.67 3.21
N LEU A 341 5.42 1.62 2.95
CA LEU A 341 5.12 1.20 1.60
C LEU A 341 4.43 2.35 0.84
N GLY A 342 4.97 2.69 -0.32
CA GLY A 342 4.55 3.80 -1.16
C GLY A 342 5.23 5.13 -0.85
N ASP A 343 6.20 5.18 0.07
CA ASP A 343 7.07 6.34 0.26
C ASP A 343 8.13 6.42 -0.85
N ASP A 344 8.71 7.62 -1.03
CA ASP A 344 9.75 7.89 -2.02
C ASP A 344 10.94 6.93 -1.86
N GLY A 345 11.25 6.20 -2.92
CA GLY A 345 12.23 5.11 -2.87
C GLY A 345 13.66 5.59 -2.61
N ASP A 346 14.01 6.79 -3.06
CA ASP A 346 15.35 7.34 -2.89
C ASP A 346 15.54 7.82 -1.44
N LEU A 347 14.51 8.41 -0.83
CA LEU A 347 14.51 8.77 0.59
C LEU A 347 14.57 7.53 1.48
N VAL A 348 13.76 6.51 1.19
CA VAL A 348 13.77 5.25 1.94
C VAL A 348 15.13 4.57 1.87
N LEU A 349 15.76 4.54 0.68
CA LEU A 349 17.10 3.98 0.53
C LEU A 349 18.12 4.76 1.37
N ALA A 350 18.09 6.09 1.33
CA ALA A 350 19.01 6.91 2.13
C ALA A 350 18.87 6.66 3.64
N ASP A 351 17.64 6.53 4.13
CA ASP A 351 17.38 6.20 5.53
C ASP A 351 17.88 4.79 5.89
N LEU A 352 17.58 3.78 5.07
CA LEU A 352 18.06 2.41 5.30
C LEU A 352 19.58 2.32 5.27
N VAL A 353 20.26 3.03 4.36
CA VAL A 353 21.73 3.07 4.32
C VAL A 353 22.30 3.73 5.58
N THR A 354 21.61 4.73 6.13
CA THR A 354 22.04 5.37 7.37
C THR A 354 21.99 4.41 8.55
N VAL A 355 20.98 3.53 8.59
CA VAL A 355 20.68 2.67 9.73
C VAL A 355 21.36 1.29 9.63
N LEU A 356 21.38 0.70 8.43
CA LEU A 356 21.89 -0.65 8.15
C LEU A 356 23.24 -0.67 7.43
N GLY A 357 23.72 0.48 6.94
CA GLY A 357 24.88 0.58 6.04
C GLY A 357 24.53 0.27 4.59
N GLU A 358 25.55 0.17 3.73
CA GLU A 358 25.37 -0.13 2.31
C GLU A 358 24.77 -1.54 2.10
N PRO A 359 23.85 -1.72 1.14
CA PRO A 359 23.30 -3.03 0.82
C PRO A 359 24.41 -3.96 0.29
N VAL A 360 24.37 -5.22 0.71
CA VAL A 360 25.29 -6.26 0.24
C VAL A 360 24.95 -6.74 -1.18
N GLY A 361 23.74 -6.45 -1.67
CA GLY A 361 23.30 -6.74 -3.02
C GLY A 361 22.37 -5.66 -3.55
N ASP A 362 22.57 -5.28 -4.81
CA ASP A 362 21.73 -4.32 -5.53
C ASP A 362 21.63 -4.75 -6.99
N THR A 363 20.40 -5.00 -7.46
CA THR A 363 20.15 -5.44 -8.84
C THR A 363 20.23 -4.29 -9.85
N GLY A 364 20.21 -3.04 -9.39
CA GLY A 364 19.85 -1.91 -10.23
C GLY A 364 18.39 -1.98 -10.71
N TRP A 365 18.01 -1.02 -11.57
CA TRP A 365 16.69 -0.97 -12.18
C TRP A 365 16.59 -1.95 -13.35
N ALA A 366 15.64 -2.87 -13.29
CA ALA A 366 15.37 -3.81 -14.36
C ALA A 366 13.89 -4.23 -14.40
N THR A 367 13.46 -4.76 -15.54
CA THR A 367 12.19 -5.48 -15.65
C THR A 367 12.31 -6.84 -14.96
N ASP A 368 11.26 -7.26 -14.27
CA ASP A 368 11.22 -8.55 -13.59
C ASP A 368 9.87 -9.23 -13.85
N GLY A 369 9.89 -10.43 -14.44
CA GLY A 369 8.67 -11.17 -14.79
C GLY A 369 7.85 -11.65 -13.59
N LEU A 370 8.41 -11.58 -12.38
CA LEU A 370 7.72 -11.87 -11.13
C LEU A 370 7.07 -10.63 -10.52
N CYS A 371 7.30 -9.45 -11.08
CA CYS A 371 6.80 -8.19 -10.54
C CYS A 371 5.79 -7.52 -11.48
N THR A 372 4.83 -6.83 -10.88
CA THR A 372 3.81 -6.08 -11.63
C THR A 372 4.27 -4.70 -12.12
N PRO A 373 5.12 -3.94 -11.40
CA PRO A 373 5.62 -2.66 -11.89
C PRO A 373 6.55 -2.82 -13.09
N ALA A 374 6.67 -1.74 -13.89
CA ALA A 374 7.48 -1.76 -15.11
C ALA A 374 8.96 -2.01 -14.82
N GLU A 375 9.51 -1.36 -13.80
CA GLU A 375 10.87 -1.59 -13.35
C GLU A 375 10.94 -1.70 -11.82
N VAL A 376 11.79 -2.60 -11.37
CA VAL A 376 12.07 -2.84 -9.96
C VAL A 376 13.58 -2.81 -9.70
N ARG A 377 13.95 -2.46 -8.47
CA ARG A 377 15.31 -2.54 -7.95
C ARG A 377 15.25 -3.24 -6.59
N ARG A 378 15.99 -4.34 -6.44
CA ARG A 378 16.03 -5.15 -5.22
C ARG A 378 17.34 -4.85 -4.48
N LEU A 379 17.20 -4.48 -3.22
CA LEU A 379 18.29 -4.11 -2.31
C LEU A 379 18.32 -5.12 -1.18
N VAL A 380 19.50 -5.67 -0.86
CA VAL A 380 19.65 -6.77 0.10
C VAL A 380 20.57 -6.38 1.24
N TRP A 381 20.13 -6.62 2.48
CA TRP A 381 20.90 -6.52 3.73
C TRP A 381 20.78 -7.83 4.52
N GLY A 382 21.68 -8.77 4.26
CA GLY A 382 21.60 -10.11 4.85
C GLY A 382 20.31 -10.82 4.43
N ASP A 383 19.46 -11.15 5.40
CA ASP A 383 18.17 -11.82 5.19
C ASP A 383 17.03 -10.87 4.79
N LEU A 384 17.25 -9.54 4.85
CA LEU A 384 16.27 -8.53 4.45
C LEU A 384 16.48 -8.12 2.98
N GLU A 385 15.42 -8.23 2.18
CA GLU A 385 15.33 -7.67 0.83
C GLU A 385 14.28 -6.55 0.81
N VAL A 386 14.62 -5.39 0.25
CA VAL A 386 13.69 -4.28 -0.01
C VAL A 386 13.57 -4.06 -1.51
N VAL A 387 12.34 -3.92 -1.99
CA VAL A 387 12.02 -3.69 -3.40
C VAL A 387 11.56 -2.25 -3.58
N LEU A 388 12.30 -1.51 -4.41
CA LEU A 388 11.86 -0.25 -4.96
C LEU A 388 11.21 -0.49 -6.32
N ALA A 389 10.15 0.24 -6.63
CA ALA A 389 9.42 0.12 -7.89
C ALA A 389 9.16 1.49 -8.53
N ARG A 390 9.11 1.52 -9.86
CA ARG A 390 8.60 2.65 -10.64
C ARG A 390 7.78 2.14 -11.82
N ASP A 391 6.69 2.84 -12.13
CA ASP A 391 5.77 2.41 -13.18
C ASP A 391 6.22 2.86 -14.58
N ALA A 392 7.20 3.77 -14.66
CA ALA A 392 7.97 4.09 -15.85
C ALA A 392 9.31 4.74 -15.45
N VAL A 393 10.28 4.78 -16.37
CA VAL A 393 11.66 5.22 -16.12
C VAL A 393 11.71 6.66 -15.61
N GLU A 394 10.79 7.50 -16.10
CA GLU A 394 10.67 8.92 -15.77
C GLU A 394 9.83 9.21 -14.52
N TRP A 395 9.21 8.19 -13.91
CA TRP A 395 8.39 8.33 -12.71
C TRP A 395 9.22 8.14 -11.45
N PRO A 396 8.85 8.81 -10.34
CA PRO A 396 9.55 8.63 -9.07
C PRO A 396 9.44 7.18 -8.59
N SER A 397 10.52 6.72 -7.95
CA SER A 397 10.56 5.42 -7.31
C SER A 397 9.77 5.43 -6.02
N ARG A 398 9.25 4.27 -5.62
CA ARG A 398 8.61 4.07 -4.31
C ARG A 398 9.11 2.80 -3.65
N MET A 399 9.14 2.77 -2.32
CA MET A 399 9.25 1.52 -1.58
C MET A 399 7.98 0.70 -1.82
N ALA A 400 8.10 -0.48 -2.41
CA ALA A 400 6.94 -1.23 -2.87
C ALA A 400 6.72 -2.54 -2.12
N GLN A 401 7.79 -3.09 -1.54
CA GLN A 401 7.75 -4.34 -0.79
C GLN A 401 9.01 -4.50 0.06
N TRP A 402 8.91 -5.23 1.17
CA TRP A 402 10.06 -5.85 1.83
C TRP A 402 9.83 -7.36 1.96
N PHE A 403 10.89 -8.14 2.03
CA PHE A 403 10.87 -9.60 2.11
C PHE A 403 12.00 -10.08 3.03
N VAL A 404 11.72 -11.08 3.87
CA VAL A 404 12.68 -11.70 4.78
C VAL A 404 12.64 -13.21 4.62
N SER A 405 13.81 -13.81 4.43
CA SER A 405 14.02 -15.26 4.43
C SER A 405 15.46 -15.58 4.78
N GLY A 406 15.73 -16.76 5.33
CA GLY A 406 17.09 -17.17 5.67
C GLY A 406 17.17 -17.56 7.14
N ASP A 407 18.08 -16.94 7.89
CA ASP A 407 18.31 -17.28 9.28
C ASP A 407 17.11 -16.90 10.18
N ASP A 408 16.96 -17.64 11.28
CA ASP A 408 15.97 -17.34 12.30
C ASP A 408 16.16 -15.92 12.84
N ALA A 409 15.06 -15.27 13.23
CA ALA A 409 15.06 -13.91 13.76
C ALA A 409 15.91 -13.75 15.04
N SER A 410 16.19 -14.84 15.75
CA SER A 410 17.16 -14.84 16.86
C SER A 410 18.60 -14.56 16.43
N VAL A 411 18.93 -14.78 15.16
CA VAL A 411 20.23 -14.51 14.55
C VAL A 411 20.15 -13.21 13.74
N SER A 412 19.16 -13.07 12.86
CA SER A 412 19.05 -11.91 11.97
C SER A 412 18.55 -10.65 12.67
N SER A 413 17.95 -10.77 13.87
CA SER A 413 17.34 -9.68 14.63
C SER A 413 16.18 -8.98 13.90
N LEU A 414 15.63 -9.59 12.84
CA LEU A 414 14.49 -9.08 12.08
C LEU A 414 13.18 -9.57 12.71
N TRP A 415 12.58 -8.70 13.52
CA TRP A 415 11.35 -8.99 14.26
C TRP A 415 10.25 -7.98 13.90
N THR A 416 9.00 -8.38 14.02
CA THR A 416 7.87 -7.45 14.16
C THR A 416 7.80 -6.91 15.59
N LEU A 417 6.99 -5.87 15.82
CA LEU A 417 6.73 -5.36 17.18
C LEU A 417 6.10 -6.42 18.09
N GLU A 418 5.30 -7.31 17.51
CA GLU A 418 4.67 -8.47 18.18
C GLU A 418 5.64 -9.63 18.39
N ARG A 419 6.92 -9.46 18.04
CA ARG A 419 7.99 -10.46 18.18
C ARG A 419 7.78 -11.70 17.32
N ILE A 420 7.23 -11.49 16.13
CA ILE A 420 7.17 -12.50 15.09
C ILE A 420 8.33 -12.28 14.11
N GLY A 421 8.97 -13.35 13.68
CA GLY A 421 10.06 -13.35 12.72
C GLY A 421 10.27 -14.74 12.13
N VAL A 422 11.19 -14.89 11.17
CA VAL A 422 11.59 -16.22 10.66
C VAL A 422 12.01 -17.11 11.83
N GLY A 423 11.57 -18.36 11.83
CA GLY A 423 11.78 -19.30 12.92
C GLY A 423 10.72 -19.26 14.03
N SER A 424 9.88 -18.23 14.13
CA SER A 424 8.77 -18.17 15.10
C SER A 424 7.77 -19.30 14.86
N THR A 425 7.07 -19.75 15.90
CA THR A 425 6.11 -20.85 15.77
C THR A 425 4.72 -20.37 15.36
N VAL A 426 3.87 -21.25 14.83
CA VAL A 426 2.46 -20.93 14.57
C VAL A 426 1.71 -20.63 15.89
N ALA A 427 2.13 -21.24 17.00
CA ALA A 427 1.60 -20.86 18.31
C ALA A 427 1.88 -19.39 18.65
N ASP A 428 3.10 -18.91 18.38
CA ASP A 428 3.50 -17.51 18.58
C ASP A 428 2.67 -16.58 17.67
N LEU A 429 2.50 -16.94 16.39
CA LEU A 429 1.66 -16.20 15.44
C LEU A 429 0.23 -16.05 15.94
N ARG A 430 -0.38 -17.14 16.43
CA ARG A 430 -1.76 -17.10 16.97
C ARG A 430 -1.85 -16.28 18.25
N ALA A 431 -0.83 -16.35 19.11
CA ALA A 431 -0.78 -15.55 20.32
C ALA A 431 -0.67 -14.04 20.01
N ALA A 432 0.11 -13.67 18.99
CA ALA A 432 0.31 -12.29 18.56
C ALA A 432 -0.92 -11.68 17.86
N HIS A 433 -1.52 -12.42 16.92
CA HIS A 433 -2.54 -11.86 16.00
C HIS A 433 -3.96 -12.35 16.28
N GLY A 434 -4.14 -13.39 17.10
CA GLY A 434 -5.45 -13.87 17.52
C GLY A 434 -6.38 -14.18 16.34
N THR A 435 -7.52 -13.50 16.28
CA THR A 435 -8.54 -13.71 15.24
C THR A 435 -8.27 -12.99 13.92
N SER A 436 -7.28 -12.07 13.86
CA SER A 436 -6.92 -11.43 12.59
C SER A 436 -6.06 -12.33 11.71
N LEU A 437 -5.39 -13.33 12.30
CA LEU A 437 -4.56 -14.27 11.57
C LEU A 437 -5.40 -15.18 10.67
N SER A 438 -5.12 -15.13 9.37
CA SER A 438 -5.52 -16.18 8.43
C SER A 438 -4.36 -17.17 8.27
N LEU A 439 -4.69 -18.47 8.31
CA LEU A 439 -3.73 -19.55 8.07
C LEU A 439 -4.36 -20.54 7.10
N GLU A 440 -3.74 -20.69 5.93
CA GLU A 440 -4.21 -21.53 4.84
C GLU A 440 -3.26 -22.70 4.63
N GLN A 441 -3.79 -23.92 4.58
CA GLN A 441 -3.06 -25.10 4.14
C GLN A 441 -3.53 -25.46 2.72
N PRO A 442 -2.73 -25.22 1.67
CA PRO A 442 -3.18 -25.41 0.28
C PRO A 442 -3.53 -26.86 -0.07
N SER A 443 -2.99 -27.84 0.67
CA SER A 443 -3.15 -29.25 0.39
C SER A 443 -3.14 -30.07 1.68
N ASP A 444 -4.12 -30.94 1.88
CA ASP A 444 -4.13 -31.88 3.02
C ASP A 444 -2.92 -32.85 3.02
N ARG A 445 -2.20 -32.95 1.90
CA ARG A 445 -1.01 -33.81 1.75
C ARG A 445 0.30 -33.09 2.04
N ASP A 446 0.29 -31.75 2.06
CA ASP A 446 1.47 -30.95 2.35
C ASP A 446 1.19 -30.14 3.63
N PRO A 447 1.94 -30.39 4.73
CA PRO A 447 1.71 -29.64 5.97
C PRO A 447 2.01 -28.14 5.81
N ALA A 448 2.80 -27.74 4.80
CA ALA A 448 3.15 -26.34 4.58
C ALA A 448 1.91 -25.46 4.39
N GLY A 449 2.00 -24.24 4.89
CA GLY A 449 0.90 -23.29 4.84
C GLY A 449 1.35 -21.87 4.57
N TRP A 450 0.38 -21.03 4.26
CA TRP A 450 0.54 -19.59 4.11
C TRP A 450 -0.21 -18.89 5.23
N PHE A 451 0.34 -17.77 5.72
CA PHE A 451 -0.36 -16.92 6.67
C PHE A 451 -0.47 -15.50 6.16
N ASP A 452 -1.50 -14.83 6.66
CA ASP A 452 -1.74 -13.40 6.53
C ASP A 452 -2.15 -12.86 7.89
N THR A 453 -1.43 -11.86 8.39
CA THR A 453 -1.67 -11.26 9.71
C THR A 453 -2.78 -10.21 9.70
N GLU A 454 -3.12 -9.66 8.53
CA GLU A 454 -4.20 -8.68 8.36
C GLU A 454 -4.87 -8.85 6.97
N PRO A 455 -5.61 -9.96 6.76
CA PRO A 455 -6.22 -10.30 5.48
C PRO A 455 -7.38 -9.39 5.09
N VAL A 456 -7.93 -8.63 6.05
CA VAL A 456 -9.07 -7.75 5.80
C VAL A 456 -8.61 -6.49 5.09
N LEU A 457 -7.55 -5.84 5.57
CA LEU A 457 -7.00 -4.64 4.95
C LEU A 457 -6.04 -4.98 3.79
N GLY A 458 -5.40 -6.14 3.81
CA GLY A 458 -4.37 -6.47 2.82
C GLY A 458 -3.10 -5.63 2.98
N ASP A 459 -2.94 -4.96 4.14
CA ASP A 459 -1.70 -4.36 4.61
C ASP A 459 -1.00 -5.25 5.64
N GLY A 460 -1.40 -6.52 5.74
CA GLY A 460 -0.80 -7.50 6.61
C GLY A 460 0.58 -7.96 6.16
N ILE A 461 1.30 -8.54 7.11
CA ILE A 461 2.46 -9.37 6.80
C ILE A 461 1.97 -10.72 6.32
N LEU A 462 2.43 -11.09 5.13
CA LEU A 462 2.24 -12.38 4.50
C LEU A 462 3.46 -13.26 4.75
N GLY A 463 3.29 -14.57 4.77
CA GLY A 463 4.42 -15.48 4.94
C GLY A 463 4.09 -16.94 4.72
N ALA A 464 5.11 -17.78 4.78
CA ALA A 464 4.97 -19.24 4.71
C ALA A 464 5.40 -19.89 6.01
N VAL A 465 4.72 -20.98 6.37
CA VAL A 465 5.09 -21.85 7.50
C VAL A 465 5.34 -23.26 6.98
N GLY A 466 6.30 -23.96 7.59
CA GLY A 466 6.59 -25.35 7.23
C GLY A 466 5.51 -26.35 7.66
N ASN A 467 4.64 -25.95 8.59
CA ASN A 467 3.48 -26.72 9.05
C ASN A 467 2.42 -25.75 9.63
N THR A 468 1.12 -26.01 9.46
CA THR A 468 0.02 -25.21 10.05
C THR A 468 -0.33 -25.56 11.51
N THR A 469 0.26 -26.61 12.07
CA THR A 469 0.16 -26.95 13.50
C THR A 469 0.96 -25.97 14.36
N ASP A 470 0.65 -25.91 15.66
CA ASP A 470 1.30 -25.03 16.65
C ASP A 470 2.83 -25.09 16.64
N ALA A 471 3.41 -26.26 16.33
CA ALA A 471 4.85 -26.48 16.27
C ALA A 471 5.50 -26.09 14.91
N GLY A 472 4.70 -25.77 13.90
CA GLY A 472 5.19 -25.29 12.62
C GLY A 472 5.96 -23.99 12.77
N ARG A 473 6.96 -23.77 11.92
CA ARG A 473 7.81 -22.57 11.95
C ARG A 473 7.59 -21.70 10.74
N VAL A 474 7.67 -20.39 10.95
CA VAL A 474 7.74 -19.39 9.90
C VAL A 474 9.04 -19.57 9.12
N LEU A 475 8.94 -19.67 7.80
CA LEU A 475 10.08 -19.88 6.90
C LEU A 475 10.47 -18.60 6.16
N LEU A 476 9.49 -17.74 5.86
CA LEU A 476 9.67 -16.47 5.18
C LEU A 476 8.50 -15.54 5.48
N MET A 477 8.74 -14.24 5.33
CA MET A 477 7.77 -13.18 5.61
C MET A 477 7.95 -12.03 4.61
N TRP A 478 6.88 -11.32 4.27
CA TRP A 478 6.95 -10.13 3.44
C TRP A 478 5.73 -9.24 3.63
N ALA A 479 5.84 -7.97 3.26
CA ALA A 479 4.69 -7.08 3.11
C ALA A 479 4.84 -6.23 1.85
N GLY A 480 3.71 -5.86 1.26
CA GLY A 480 3.63 -5.29 -0.08
C GLY A 480 3.42 -6.34 -1.17
N ASN A 481 2.99 -5.88 -2.34
CA ASN A 481 2.47 -6.73 -3.42
C ASN A 481 3.15 -6.49 -4.78
N ALA A 482 4.29 -5.79 -4.80
CA ALA A 482 4.99 -5.44 -6.02
C ALA A 482 5.45 -6.67 -6.80
N CYS A 483 5.95 -7.68 -6.09
CA CYS A 483 6.49 -8.91 -6.64
C CYS A 483 5.85 -10.14 -6.00
N GLN A 484 5.57 -11.14 -6.84
CA GLN A 484 5.03 -12.42 -6.42
C GLN A 484 6.04 -13.16 -5.54
N ARG A 485 5.60 -13.53 -4.33
CA ARG A 485 6.35 -14.39 -3.38
C ARG A 485 5.63 -15.70 -3.07
N ARG A 486 4.32 -15.73 -3.31
CA ARG A 486 3.51 -16.95 -3.24
C ARG A 486 3.62 -17.67 -4.57
N PHE A 487 4.39 -18.75 -4.58
CA PHE A 487 4.50 -19.67 -5.72
C PHE A 487 3.60 -20.87 -5.47
N GLY A 488 2.81 -21.24 -6.47
CA GLY A 488 1.85 -22.35 -6.43
C GLY A 488 2.41 -23.63 -7.04
#